data_AF-A0A961PXG0-F1
#
_entry.id   AF-A0A961PXG0-F1
#
_cell.length_a   1.000
_cell.length_b   1.000
_cell.length_c   1.000
_cell.angle_alpha   90.00
_cell.angle_beta   90.00
_cell.angle_gamma   90.00
#
_symmetry.space_group_name_H-M   'P 1'
#
loop_
_entity.id
_entity.type
_entity.pdbx_description
1 polymer ?
#
loop_
_entity_poly.entity_id
_entity_poly.type
_entity_poly.pdbx_seq_one_letter_code
_entity_poly.pdbx_strand_id
1 'polypeptide(L)'
;MIRRAAGLVAAGLVAASGAAGAAGEPRSAIPWLSESIRTDVPAPPPRPAGPAPTRGSEEITVTPLGTVRRDSVGLLPPERSGLPRDLWGPTPTGQAESLIRDHPDTGVPAARALFRKILLAETDPPQPALADGALLVARVDRLLEIGALEEARALIELAGPETPELFRRWFDVGLLLDAATAPCDALRQNPALSPTLPARVFCLARGGDWNAAEITLVVGEDVGSIGSNQQALLARFLDPEIFEGEPNPPVPEPLTPLDFLMREATGMPRPAGALPTAFLHHDLVEHAPMRARVAAAERLVLSGGVAPQVLFEAYRAGIPPASGGIWDRAAAVQALDDALAEGADPALLGPALLGAEEALRARGLEVAFAREYAPALADADWSGLDGAARERLVAVLLLGGEAPAAARLAGEAPDAFTRTLL
;
A
#
# COMPACT_ATOMS: atom_id res chain seq x y z
N MET A 1 44.42 -36.97 -55.21
CA MET A 1 43.69 -37.05 -53.93
C MET A 1 42.85 -35.79 -53.77
N ILE A 2 41.54 -35.98 -53.63
CA ILE A 2 40.47 -35.09 -53.14
C ILE A 2 40.12 -33.82 -53.98
N ARG A 3 38.94 -33.93 -54.60
CA ARG A 3 38.12 -32.94 -55.34
C ARG A 3 37.47 -31.90 -54.40
N ARG A 4 37.25 -30.66 -54.86
CA ARG A 4 36.03 -29.80 -54.64
C ARG A 4 35.99 -28.76 -55.78
N ALA A 5 35.14 -28.82 -56.81
CA ALA A 5 33.67 -28.90 -56.91
C ALA A 5 32.97 -27.63 -56.40
N ALA A 6 32.35 -26.94 -57.36
CA ALA A 6 31.66 -25.66 -57.29
C ALA A 6 30.33 -25.70 -56.52
N GLY A 7 29.87 -24.53 -56.07
CA GLY A 7 28.51 -24.32 -55.59
C GLY A 7 28.14 -22.84 -55.61
N LEU A 8 27.24 -22.48 -56.52
CA LEU A 8 26.59 -21.17 -56.65
C LEU A 8 26.01 -20.70 -55.30
N VAL A 9 26.23 -19.44 -54.94
CA VAL A 9 25.53 -18.77 -53.84
C VAL A 9 24.39 -17.93 -54.43
N ALA A 10 23.16 -18.33 -54.16
CA ALA A 10 21.95 -17.60 -54.47
C ALA A 10 21.74 -16.47 -53.45
N ALA A 11 21.55 -15.24 -53.95
CA ALA A 11 21.20 -14.07 -53.15
C ALA A 11 19.71 -14.10 -52.82
N GLY A 12 19.36 -14.35 -51.55
CA GLY A 12 18.00 -14.19 -51.02
C GLY A 12 17.85 -12.84 -50.33
N LEU A 13 17.03 -11.96 -50.89
CA LEU A 13 16.53 -10.76 -50.20
C LEU A 13 15.65 -11.19 -49.02
N VAL A 14 16.09 -10.88 -47.80
CA VAL A 14 15.24 -10.97 -46.60
C VAL A 14 14.53 -9.63 -46.43
N ALA A 15 13.23 -9.61 -46.68
CA ALA A 15 12.37 -8.47 -46.37
C ALA A 15 12.20 -8.37 -44.85
N ALA A 16 12.71 -7.29 -44.26
CA ALA A 16 12.49 -6.95 -42.87
C ALA A 16 11.01 -6.58 -42.67
N SER A 17 10.26 -7.48 -42.03
CA SER A 17 8.94 -7.16 -41.50
C SER A 17 9.13 -6.52 -40.14
N GLY A 18 9.07 -5.19 -40.08
CA GLY A 18 8.99 -4.45 -38.84
C GLY A 18 7.67 -4.76 -38.14
N ALA A 19 7.73 -5.62 -37.13
CA ALA A 19 6.65 -5.75 -36.16
C ALA A 19 6.63 -4.46 -35.33
N ALA A 20 5.76 -3.51 -35.71
CA ALA A 20 5.35 -2.44 -34.82
C ALA A 20 4.48 -3.04 -33.70
N GLY A 21 5.13 -3.59 -32.68
CA GLY A 21 4.48 -3.92 -31.42
C GLY A 21 4.23 -2.62 -30.66
N ALA A 22 3.02 -2.08 -30.77
CA ALA A 22 2.49 -1.15 -29.78
C ALA A 22 2.15 -1.95 -28.51
N ALA A 23 3.18 -2.41 -27.80
CA ALA A 23 3.04 -2.79 -26.41
C ALA A 23 3.11 -1.49 -25.61
N GLY A 24 1.95 -0.98 -25.19
CA GLY A 24 1.89 0.12 -24.24
C GLY A 24 2.68 -0.27 -23.00
N GLU A 25 3.68 0.54 -22.65
CA GLU A 25 4.45 0.41 -21.42
C GLU A 25 3.47 0.35 -20.22
N PRO A 26 3.68 -0.53 -19.23
CA PRO A 26 2.74 -0.68 -18.13
C PRO A 26 2.58 0.66 -17.40
N ARG A 27 1.33 1.17 -17.33
CA ARG A 27 0.98 2.45 -16.71
C ARG A 27 1.13 2.48 -15.17
N SER A 28 1.64 1.39 -14.59
CA SER A 28 2.09 1.27 -13.21
C SER A 28 3.19 0.22 -13.12
N ALA A 29 4.16 0.43 -12.24
CA ALA A 29 5.23 -0.55 -11.96
C ALA A 29 4.73 -1.74 -11.12
N ILE A 30 3.53 -1.63 -10.51
CA ILE A 30 2.96 -2.63 -9.62
C ILE A 30 2.18 -3.67 -10.42
N PRO A 31 2.64 -4.93 -10.52
CA PRO A 31 2.02 -5.92 -11.41
C PRO A 31 0.58 -6.28 -11.04
N TRP A 32 0.22 -6.18 -9.76
CA TRP A 32 -1.12 -6.51 -9.25
C TRP A 32 -2.08 -5.32 -9.24
N LEU A 33 -1.56 -4.08 -9.33
CA LEU A 33 -2.41 -2.89 -9.31
C LEU A 33 -3.17 -2.83 -10.64
N SER A 34 -4.49 -2.76 -10.53
CA SER A 34 -5.52 -3.16 -11.50
C SER A 34 -5.10 -3.37 -12.96
N GLU A 35 -4.88 -4.63 -13.31
CA GLU A 35 -5.36 -5.19 -14.58
C GLU A 35 -6.88 -5.47 -14.56
N SER A 36 -7.52 -5.37 -13.39
CA SER A 36 -8.97 -5.57 -13.23
C SER A 36 -9.80 -4.41 -13.77
N ILE A 37 -9.21 -3.23 -14.02
CA ILE A 37 -9.82 -2.05 -14.66
C ILE A 37 -8.96 -1.60 -15.85
N ARG A 38 -8.73 -2.51 -16.81
CA ARG A 38 -8.02 -2.17 -18.06
C ARG A 38 -8.89 -1.30 -18.94
N THR A 39 -8.37 -0.12 -19.28
CA THR A 39 -8.97 0.80 -20.26
C THR A 39 -8.67 0.44 -21.72
N ASP A 40 -8.08 -0.74 -21.98
CA ASP A 40 -7.65 -1.15 -23.33
C ASP A 40 -8.82 -1.65 -24.22
N VAL A 41 -10.07 -1.43 -23.81
CA VAL A 41 -11.24 -1.72 -24.64
C VAL A 41 -11.39 -0.61 -25.69
N PRO A 42 -11.49 -0.93 -27.00
CA PRO A 42 -11.73 0.07 -28.03
C PRO A 42 -12.97 0.90 -27.70
N ALA A 43 -12.83 2.22 -27.65
CA ALA A 43 -13.96 3.11 -27.41
C ALA A 43 -15.08 2.83 -28.44
N PRO A 44 -16.35 2.73 -28.03
CA PRO A 44 -17.46 2.59 -28.97
C PRO A 44 -17.47 3.80 -29.92
N PRO A 45 -17.84 3.61 -31.20
CA PRO A 45 -17.81 4.68 -32.19
C PRO A 45 -18.68 5.85 -31.72
N PRO A 46 -18.22 7.11 -31.91
CA PRO A 46 -18.96 8.28 -31.45
C PRO A 46 -20.34 8.30 -32.13
N ARG A 47 -21.40 8.43 -31.32
CA ARG A 47 -22.74 8.70 -31.86
C ARG A 47 -22.71 10.03 -32.60
N PRO A 48 -23.35 10.16 -33.77
CA PRO A 48 -23.47 11.43 -34.47
C PRO A 48 -24.16 12.44 -33.55
N ALA A 49 -23.49 13.56 -33.28
CA ALA A 49 -24.04 14.66 -32.51
C ALA A 49 -25.26 15.23 -33.24
N GLY A 50 -26.42 15.21 -32.59
CA GLY A 50 -27.58 15.96 -33.04
C GLY A 50 -27.30 17.47 -33.02
N PRO A 51 -28.00 18.29 -33.82
CA PRO A 51 -27.76 19.72 -33.89
C PRO A 51 -28.03 20.38 -32.53
N ALA A 52 -27.02 21.11 -32.02
CA ALA A 52 -27.13 21.87 -30.78
C ALA A 52 -28.11 23.05 -30.94
N PRO A 53 -28.99 23.33 -29.96
CA PRO A 53 -29.82 24.51 -29.99
C PRO A 53 -28.97 25.75 -29.68
N THR A 54 -28.96 26.71 -30.60
CA THR A 54 -28.40 28.05 -30.40
C THR A 54 -29.33 28.87 -29.51
N ARG A 55 -28.94 29.07 -28.25
CA ARG A 55 -29.46 30.15 -27.41
C ARG A 55 -28.29 30.99 -26.91
N GLY A 56 -28.35 32.29 -27.20
CA GLY A 56 -27.34 33.26 -26.77
C GLY A 56 -27.24 33.31 -25.25
N SER A 57 -26.05 33.02 -24.74
CA SER A 57 -25.66 33.26 -23.36
C SER A 57 -24.70 34.44 -23.37
N GLU A 58 -25.01 35.46 -22.57
CA GLU A 58 -24.06 36.52 -22.22
C GLU A 58 -22.75 35.89 -21.74
N GLU A 59 -21.65 36.47 -22.16
CA GLU A 59 -20.29 36.00 -21.89
C GLU A 59 -19.97 36.28 -20.41
N ILE A 60 -20.35 35.36 -19.53
CA ILE A 60 -19.86 35.36 -18.15
C ILE A 60 -18.40 34.96 -18.21
N THR A 61 -17.51 35.94 -18.13
CA THR A 61 -16.08 35.70 -17.95
C THR A 61 -15.85 35.23 -16.52
N VAL A 62 -16.08 33.94 -16.27
CA VAL A 62 -15.53 33.27 -15.09
C VAL A 62 -14.03 33.16 -15.33
N THR A 63 -13.24 33.96 -14.63
CA THR A 63 -11.80 33.66 -14.49
C THR A 63 -11.73 32.52 -13.48
N PRO A 64 -11.42 31.27 -13.88
CA PRO A 64 -11.18 30.23 -12.89
C PRO A 64 -9.98 30.71 -12.06
N LEU A 65 -10.09 30.69 -10.73
CA LEU A 65 -8.88 30.60 -9.92
C LEU A 65 -8.07 29.43 -10.50
N GLY A 66 -6.79 29.66 -10.81
CA GLY A 66 -5.95 28.69 -11.51
C GLY A 66 -6.21 27.29 -10.98
N THR A 67 -6.57 26.36 -11.87
CA THR A 67 -6.93 24.99 -11.49
C THR A 67 -5.79 24.42 -10.65
N VAL A 68 -6.07 24.10 -9.39
CA VAL A 68 -5.11 23.44 -8.51
C VAL A 68 -4.66 22.16 -9.23
N ARG A 69 -3.39 22.09 -9.57
CA ARG A 69 -2.82 20.90 -10.24
C ARG A 69 -2.85 19.74 -9.25
N ARG A 70 -3.25 18.56 -9.70
CA ARG A 70 -3.31 17.36 -8.83
C ARG A 70 -1.95 16.98 -8.28
N ASP A 71 -0.89 17.27 -9.03
CA ASP A 71 0.50 17.05 -8.60
C ASP A 71 0.90 17.88 -7.36
N SER A 72 0.14 18.93 -7.02
CA SER A 72 0.41 19.76 -5.85
C SER A 72 -0.17 19.21 -4.54
N VAL A 73 -1.07 18.23 -4.65
CA VAL A 73 -1.81 17.67 -3.51
C VAL A 73 -0.85 16.97 -2.53
N GLY A 74 -1.10 17.17 -1.24
CA GLY A 74 -0.36 16.55 -0.15
C GLY A 74 -1.16 16.51 1.15
N LEU A 75 -0.84 15.58 2.04
CA LEU A 75 -1.41 15.47 3.38
C LEU A 75 -0.59 16.25 4.43
N LEU A 76 0.68 16.55 4.10
CA LEU A 76 1.61 17.23 5.00
C LEU A 76 1.97 18.61 4.42
N PRO A 77 1.38 19.70 4.94
CA PRO A 77 1.78 21.05 4.52
C PRO A 77 3.22 21.35 4.96
N PRO A 78 3.89 22.36 4.37
CA PRO A 78 5.28 22.71 4.66
C PRO A 78 5.60 22.87 6.15
N GLU A 79 4.65 23.41 6.93
CA GLU A 79 4.82 23.64 8.37
C GLU A 79 4.88 22.32 9.17
N ARG A 80 4.28 21.24 8.65
CA ARG A 80 4.30 19.91 9.27
C ARG A 80 5.39 19.02 8.70
N SER A 81 5.65 19.10 7.40
CA SER A 81 6.69 18.29 6.77
C SER A 81 8.09 18.84 7.09
N GLY A 82 8.23 20.17 7.16
CA GLY A 82 9.52 20.87 7.16
C GLY A 82 10.18 20.88 5.78
N LEU A 83 9.47 20.47 4.73
CA LEU A 83 9.93 20.49 3.35
C LEU A 83 9.47 21.78 2.67
N PRO A 84 10.30 22.42 1.83
CA PRO A 84 9.92 23.64 1.13
C PRO A 84 8.89 23.33 0.03
N ARG A 85 8.07 24.33 -0.34
CA ARG A 85 7.07 24.18 -1.41
C ARG A 85 7.72 23.85 -2.75
N ASP A 86 8.88 24.43 -3.05
CA ASP A 86 9.65 24.21 -4.26
C ASP A 86 10.60 23.00 -4.16
N LEU A 87 10.20 21.94 -3.43
CA LEU A 87 11.01 20.73 -3.18
C LEU A 87 11.70 20.17 -4.44
N TRP A 88 11.01 20.19 -5.57
CA TRP A 88 11.50 19.62 -6.83
C TRP A 88 12.47 20.55 -7.57
N GLY A 89 12.51 21.84 -7.23
CA GLY A 89 13.35 22.85 -7.88
C GLY A 89 13.27 22.78 -9.42
N PRO A 90 14.40 22.65 -10.13
CA PRO A 90 14.44 22.56 -11.59
C PRO A 90 14.20 21.14 -12.14
N THR A 91 13.92 20.14 -11.30
CA THR A 91 13.74 18.75 -11.73
C THR A 91 12.45 18.59 -12.55
N PRO A 92 12.53 18.08 -13.80
CA PRO A 92 11.34 17.82 -14.62
C PRO A 92 10.45 16.72 -14.03
N THR A 93 9.14 16.78 -14.31
CA THR A 93 8.15 15.82 -13.80
C THR A 93 8.55 14.36 -14.04
N GLY A 94 8.95 14.01 -15.26
CA GLY A 94 9.33 12.63 -15.59
C GLY A 94 10.55 12.13 -14.84
N GLN A 95 11.50 13.01 -14.50
CA GLN A 95 12.65 12.64 -13.69
C GLN A 95 12.25 12.43 -12.22
N ALA A 96 11.42 13.31 -11.67
CA ALA A 96 10.90 13.17 -10.30
C ALA A 96 10.11 11.87 -10.14
N GLU A 97 9.25 11.53 -11.12
CA GLU A 97 8.51 10.28 -11.13
C GLU A 97 9.42 9.06 -11.15
N SER A 98 10.43 9.02 -12.03
CA SER A 98 11.37 7.89 -12.08
C SER A 98 12.18 7.77 -10.80
N LEU A 99 12.60 8.88 -10.19
CA LEU A 99 13.28 8.85 -8.89
C LEU A 99 12.39 8.27 -7.78
N ILE A 100 11.08 8.51 -7.81
CA ILE A 100 10.13 7.92 -6.86
C ILE A 100 9.94 6.43 -7.13
N ARG A 101 9.71 6.05 -8.39
CA ARG A 101 9.49 4.65 -8.80
C ARG A 101 10.70 3.76 -8.54
N ASP A 102 11.89 4.28 -8.85
CA ASP A 102 13.14 3.52 -8.78
C ASP A 102 13.78 3.56 -7.37
N HIS A 103 13.16 4.28 -6.42
CA HIS A 103 13.68 4.34 -5.05
C HIS A 103 13.64 2.94 -4.42
N PRO A 104 14.74 2.46 -3.81
CA PRO A 104 14.71 1.16 -3.14
C PRO A 104 13.91 1.25 -1.82
N ASP A 105 13.07 0.26 -1.53
CA ASP A 105 12.39 0.11 -0.21
C ASP A 105 13.32 -0.35 0.92
N THR A 106 14.60 0.00 0.84
CA THR A 106 15.63 -0.43 1.77
C THR A 106 16.30 0.78 2.40
N GLY A 107 16.91 0.57 3.56
CA GLY A 107 17.62 1.60 4.29
C GLY A 107 17.18 1.73 5.74
N VAL A 108 17.82 2.65 6.44
CA VAL A 108 17.56 2.92 7.87
C VAL A 108 16.15 3.52 8.06
N PRO A 109 15.49 3.27 9.21
CA PRO A 109 14.13 3.78 9.47
C PRO A 109 13.96 5.30 9.25
N ALA A 110 14.99 6.10 9.57
CA ALA A 110 14.96 7.55 9.36
C ALA A 110 14.89 7.96 7.87
N ALA A 111 15.64 7.28 7.00
CA ALA A 111 15.61 7.54 5.55
C ALA A 111 14.26 7.17 4.95
N ARG A 112 13.68 6.07 5.41
CA ARG A 112 12.36 5.59 4.98
C ARG A 112 11.23 6.51 5.45
N ALA A 113 11.33 7.01 6.69
CA ALA A 113 10.40 8.02 7.20
C ALA A 113 10.49 9.34 6.41
N LEU A 114 11.71 9.77 6.03
CA LEU A 114 11.89 10.94 5.17
C LEU A 114 11.28 10.72 3.78
N PHE A 115 11.51 9.54 3.18
CA PHE A 115 10.94 9.22 1.89
C PHE A 115 9.40 9.19 1.93
N ARG A 116 8.78 8.52 2.90
CA ARG A 116 7.32 8.58 3.13
C ARG A 116 6.84 10.01 3.32
N LYS A 117 7.56 10.83 4.09
CA LYS A 117 7.24 12.26 4.25
C LYS A 117 7.26 13.02 2.91
N ILE A 118 8.24 12.75 2.03
CA ILE A 118 8.29 13.31 0.67
C ILE A 118 7.05 12.87 -0.13
N LEU A 119 6.68 11.59 -0.06
CA LEU A 119 5.48 11.07 -0.74
C LEU A 119 4.17 11.69 -0.25
N LEU A 120 4.13 12.29 0.94
CA LEU A 120 2.92 12.87 1.54
C LEU A 120 2.93 14.40 1.56
N ALA A 121 4.03 15.04 1.17
CA ALA A 121 4.19 16.49 1.24
C ALA A 121 3.28 17.24 0.25
N GLU A 122 2.77 18.39 0.67
CA GLU A 122 2.19 19.39 -0.23
C GLU A 122 3.35 20.17 -0.87
N THR A 123 3.45 20.16 -2.19
CA THR A 123 4.57 20.77 -2.93
C THR A 123 4.07 21.46 -4.18
N ASP A 124 4.79 22.46 -4.67
CA ASP A 124 4.55 23.02 -5.99
C ASP A 124 4.91 21.96 -7.05
N PRO A 125 4.09 21.77 -8.09
CA PRO A 125 4.29 20.68 -9.01
C PRO A 125 5.53 20.94 -9.91
N PRO A 126 6.34 19.92 -10.22
CA PRO A 126 7.54 20.09 -11.03
C PRO A 126 7.22 20.64 -12.43
N GLN A 127 8.23 21.29 -13.00
CA GLN A 127 8.17 21.93 -14.30
C GLN A 127 9.32 21.45 -15.20
N PRO A 128 9.08 21.21 -16.51
CA PRO A 128 7.78 21.25 -17.17
C PRO A 128 6.87 20.09 -16.74
N ALA A 129 5.56 20.33 -16.77
CA ALA A 129 4.52 19.32 -16.54
C ALA A 129 4.51 18.27 -17.67
N LEU A 130 4.22 17.00 -17.34
CA LEU A 130 3.91 15.95 -18.31
C LEU A 130 2.40 15.85 -18.55
N ALA A 131 1.70 15.21 -17.62
CA ALA A 131 0.25 15.16 -17.52
C ALA A 131 -0.17 15.55 -16.10
N ASP A 132 -1.36 16.15 -15.94
CA ASP A 132 -1.84 16.52 -14.61
C ASP A 132 -2.06 15.28 -13.73
N GLY A 133 -1.39 15.24 -12.59
CA GLY A 133 -1.49 14.13 -11.63
C GLY A 133 -0.51 12.98 -11.87
N ALA A 134 0.41 13.08 -12.83
CA ALA A 134 1.38 12.02 -13.12
C ALA A 134 2.35 11.78 -11.96
N LEU A 135 2.82 12.86 -11.30
CA LEU A 135 3.65 12.76 -10.09
C LEU A 135 2.83 12.21 -8.93
N LEU A 136 1.58 12.66 -8.77
CA LEU A 136 0.67 12.15 -7.74
C LEU A 136 0.48 10.63 -7.89
N VAL A 137 0.27 10.15 -9.11
CA VAL A 137 0.13 8.72 -9.40
C VAL A 137 1.39 7.94 -8.99
N ALA A 138 2.59 8.46 -9.31
CA ALA A 138 3.84 7.82 -8.89
C ALA A 138 3.98 7.76 -7.36
N ARG A 139 3.58 8.84 -6.65
CA ARG A 139 3.57 8.89 -5.18
C ARG A 139 2.59 7.89 -4.59
N VAL A 140 1.37 7.81 -5.14
CA VAL A 140 0.34 6.86 -4.73
C VAL A 140 0.81 5.42 -4.94
N ASP A 141 1.30 5.07 -6.13
CA ASP A 141 1.82 3.73 -6.40
C ASP A 141 2.90 3.34 -5.39
N ARG A 142 3.79 4.29 -5.08
CA ARG A 142 4.83 4.04 -4.09
C ARG A 142 4.29 3.78 -2.68
N LEU A 143 3.24 4.49 -2.26
CA LEU A 143 2.56 4.22 -1.00
C LEU A 143 1.89 2.83 -0.99
N LEU A 144 1.33 2.39 -2.13
CA LEU A 144 0.73 1.07 -2.27
C LEU A 144 1.76 -0.06 -2.15
N GLU A 145 2.96 0.11 -2.74
CA GLU A 145 4.05 -0.87 -2.64
C GLU A 145 4.50 -1.11 -1.20
N ILE A 146 4.62 -0.04 -0.41
CA ILE A 146 4.98 -0.13 1.02
C ILE A 146 3.81 -0.51 1.92
N GLY A 147 2.59 -0.61 1.38
CA GLY A 147 1.37 -0.94 2.13
C GLY A 147 0.79 0.21 2.95
N ALA A 148 1.07 1.47 2.60
CA ALA A 148 0.49 2.67 3.22
C ALA A 148 -0.85 3.02 2.55
N LEU A 149 -1.83 2.12 2.66
CA LEU A 149 -3.08 2.19 1.91
C LEU A 149 -3.98 3.36 2.34
N GLU A 150 -4.05 3.65 3.62
CA GLU A 150 -4.90 4.73 4.16
C GLU A 150 -4.43 6.10 3.68
N GLU A 151 -3.11 6.30 3.61
CA GLU A 151 -2.52 7.53 3.10
C GLU A 151 -2.66 7.65 1.59
N ALA A 152 -2.47 6.55 0.85
CA ALA A 152 -2.74 6.50 -0.57
C ALA A 152 -4.19 6.88 -0.87
N ARG A 153 -5.15 6.30 -0.12
CA ARG A 153 -6.58 6.64 -0.22
C ARG A 153 -6.82 8.12 0.04
N ALA A 154 -6.28 8.65 1.14
CA ALA A 154 -6.47 10.04 1.52
C ALA A 154 -5.92 11.02 0.47
N LEU A 155 -4.76 10.73 -0.14
CA LEU A 155 -4.22 11.55 -1.24
C LEU A 155 -5.13 11.51 -2.47
N ILE A 156 -5.65 10.34 -2.84
CA ILE A 156 -6.54 10.19 -3.99
C ILE A 156 -7.86 10.93 -3.76
N GLU A 157 -8.46 10.77 -2.59
CA GLU A 157 -9.71 11.45 -2.21
C GLU A 157 -9.54 12.97 -2.20
N LEU A 158 -8.39 13.47 -1.71
CA LEU A 158 -8.07 14.89 -1.72
C LEU A 158 -7.87 15.45 -3.14
N ALA A 159 -7.31 14.65 -4.06
CA ALA A 159 -7.07 15.06 -5.44
C ALA A 159 -8.29 14.96 -6.37
N GLY A 160 -9.36 14.30 -5.92
CA GLY A 160 -10.51 13.94 -6.73
C GLY A 160 -10.29 12.62 -7.47
N PRO A 161 -11.01 11.53 -7.10
CA PRO A 161 -10.80 10.20 -7.67
C PRO A 161 -11.40 10.02 -9.07
N GLU A 162 -11.98 11.04 -9.69
CA GLU A 162 -12.81 10.89 -10.91
C GLU A 162 -12.00 10.68 -12.20
N THR A 163 -10.67 10.74 -12.16
CA THR A 163 -9.84 10.34 -13.30
C THR A 163 -9.71 8.81 -13.33
N PRO A 164 -9.70 8.16 -14.51
CA PRO A 164 -9.57 6.71 -14.59
C PRO A 164 -8.35 6.16 -13.81
N GLU A 165 -7.22 6.87 -13.89
CA GLU A 165 -5.97 6.49 -13.24
C GLU A 165 -6.07 6.51 -11.72
N LEU A 166 -6.71 7.53 -11.14
CA LEU A 166 -6.90 7.65 -9.70
C LEU A 166 -8.03 6.75 -9.21
N PHE A 167 -9.15 6.68 -9.95
CA PHE A 167 -10.29 5.81 -9.63
C PHE A 167 -9.85 4.36 -9.48
N ARG A 168 -9.01 3.88 -10.40
CA ARG A 168 -8.46 2.53 -10.39
C ARG A 168 -7.77 2.19 -9.07
N ARG A 169 -6.88 3.09 -8.61
CA ARG A 169 -6.17 2.96 -7.33
C ARG A 169 -7.11 3.09 -6.15
N TRP A 170 -8.06 4.01 -6.21
CA TRP A 170 -9.04 4.21 -5.16
C TRP A 170 -9.92 2.98 -4.96
N PHE A 171 -10.34 2.35 -6.06
CA PHE A 171 -11.08 1.09 -6.03
C PHE A 171 -10.25 -0.04 -5.42
N ASP A 172 -9.03 -0.28 -5.90
CA ASP A 172 -8.14 -1.32 -5.36
C ASP A 172 -7.80 -1.11 -3.88
N VAL A 173 -7.54 0.12 -3.46
CA VAL A 173 -7.32 0.46 -2.06
C VAL A 173 -8.58 0.26 -1.24
N GLY A 174 -9.73 0.69 -1.76
CA GLY A 174 -11.02 0.48 -1.12
C GLY A 174 -11.33 -1.01 -0.93
N LEU A 175 -10.99 -1.85 -1.90
CA LEU A 175 -11.07 -3.29 -1.77
C LEU A 175 -10.20 -3.79 -0.60
N LEU A 176 -8.90 -3.50 -0.60
CA LEU A 176 -7.97 -4.03 0.40
C LEU A 176 -8.22 -3.52 1.83
N LEU A 177 -8.89 -2.36 1.98
CA LEU A 177 -9.28 -1.78 3.26
C LEU A 177 -10.73 -2.10 3.69
N ASP A 178 -11.45 -2.97 2.95
CA ASP A 178 -12.90 -3.21 3.13
C ASP A 178 -13.75 -1.90 3.12
N ALA A 179 -13.31 -0.93 2.33
CA ALA A 179 -13.90 0.39 2.15
C ALA A 179 -14.42 0.62 0.71
N ALA A 180 -14.83 -0.45 0.03
CA ALA A 180 -15.21 -0.42 -1.39
C ALA A 180 -16.59 0.22 -1.69
N THR A 181 -17.36 0.61 -0.66
CA THR A 181 -18.70 1.20 -0.84
C THR A 181 -18.66 2.47 -1.68
N ALA A 182 -17.84 3.45 -1.29
CA ALA A 182 -17.73 4.73 -2.01
C ALA A 182 -17.26 4.58 -3.46
N PRO A 183 -16.20 3.80 -3.79
CA PRO A 183 -15.80 3.62 -5.18
C PRO A 183 -16.82 2.81 -6.00
N CYS A 184 -17.54 1.86 -5.40
CA CYS A 184 -18.66 1.21 -6.07
C CYS A 184 -19.82 2.15 -6.38
N ASP A 185 -20.15 3.07 -5.46
CA ASP A 185 -21.18 4.08 -5.70
C ASP A 185 -20.79 5.03 -6.82
N ALA A 186 -19.54 5.48 -6.84
CA ALA A 186 -19.00 6.29 -7.92
C ALA A 186 -19.03 5.55 -9.27
N LEU A 187 -18.67 4.26 -9.30
CA LEU A 187 -18.74 3.46 -10.53
C LEU A 187 -20.18 3.28 -11.04
N ARG A 188 -21.15 3.11 -10.14
CA ARG A 188 -22.57 3.03 -10.52
C ARG A 188 -23.07 4.34 -11.11
N GLN A 189 -22.64 5.47 -10.57
CA GLN A 189 -22.99 6.81 -11.07
C GLN A 189 -22.30 7.13 -12.40
N ASN A 190 -21.06 6.69 -12.58
CA ASN A 190 -20.28 6.90 -13.78
C ASN A 190 -19.60 5.60 -14.25
N PRO A 191 -20.29 4.79 -15.08
CA PRO A 191 -19.73 3.54 -15.62
C PRO A 191 -18.49 3.73 -16.50
N ALA A 192 -18.17 4.95 -16.95
CA ALA A 192 -16.97 5.21 -17.74
C ALA A 192 -15.67 5.18 -16.90
N LEU A 193 -15.77 5.22 -15.57
CA LEU A 193 -14.61 5.15 -14.66
C LEU A 193 -13.92 3.78 -14.70
N SER A 194 -14.69 2.71 -14.94
CA SER A 194 -14.16 1.37 -15.17
C SER A 194 -14.89 0.70 -16.33
N PRO A 195 -14.22 0.51 -17.48
CA PRO A 195 -14.83 -0.20 -18.60
C PRO A 195 -14.88 -1.72 -18.38
N THR A 196 -14.31 -2.25 -17.30
CA THR A 196 -14.27 -3.70 -17.06
C THR A 196 -15.52 -4.18 -16.36
N LEU A 197 -16.05 -5.30 -16.86
CA LEU A 197 -17.26 -5.91 -16.32
C LEU A 197 -17.08 -6.57 -14.94
N PRO A 198 -15.93 -7.19 -14.59
CA PRO A 198 -15.73 -7.79 -13.26
C PRO A 198 -15.98 -6.83 -12.09
N ALA A 199 -15.41 -5.61 -12.14
CA ALA A 199 -15.62 -4.59 -11.12
C ALA A 199 -17.09 -4.17 -11.02
N ARG A 200 -17.78 -4.12 -12.17
CA ARG A 200 -19.23 -3.82 -12.22
C ARG A 200 -20.06 -4.94 -11.60
N VAL A 201 -19.78 -6.20 -11.91
CA VAL A 201 -20.46 -7.37 -11.31
C VAL A 201 -20.30 -7.32 -9.78
N PHE A 202 -19.07 -7.13 -9.30
CA PHE A 202 -18.78 -6.99 -7.87
C PHE A 202 -19.56 -5.85 -7.22
N CYS A 203 -19.54 -4.65 -7.81
CA CYS A 203 -20.25 -3.50 -7.24
C CYS A 203 -21.77 -3.61 -7.29
N LEU A 204 -22.34 -4.27 -8.30
CA LEU A 204 -23.78 -4.57 -8.36
C LEU A 204 -24.17 -5.54 -7.25
N ALA A 205 -23.43 -6.62 -7.07
CA ALA A 205 -23.63 -7.60 -6.01
C ALA A 205 -23.50 -6.98 -4.62
N ARG A 206 -22.42 -6.21 -4.38
CA ARG A 206 -22.20 -5.50 -3.11
C ARG A 206 -23.27 -4.45 -2.82
N GLY A 207 -23.85 -3.87 -3.87
CA GLY A 207 -25.00 -2.96 -3.81
C GLY A 207 -26.36 -3.65 -3.68
N GLY A 208 -26.42 -4.98 -3.66
CA GLY A 208 -27.64 -5.78 -3.50
C GLY A 208 -28.43 -6.06 -4.78
N ASP A 209 -27.93 -5.63 -5.94
CA ASP A 209 -28.57 -5.90 -7.24
C ASP A 209 -28.01 -7.18 -7.87
N TRP A 210 -28.32 -8.31 -7.21
CA TRP A 210 -27.84 -9.64 -7.59
C TRP A 210 -28.25 -10.03 -9.01
N ASN A 211 -29.48 -9.71 -9.40
CA ASN A 211 -30.00 -10.01 -10.74
C ASN A 211 -29.20 -9.24 -11.82
N ALA A 212 -28.92 -7.96 -11.61
CA ALA A 212 -28.10 -7.21 -12.54
C ALA A 212 -26.65 -7.71 -12.57
N ALA A 213 -26.10 -8.13 -11.42
CA ALA A 213 -24.77 -8.71 -11.34
C ALA A 213 -24.67 -10.00 -12.17
N GLU A 214 -25.63 -10.91 -12.02
CA GLU A 214 -25.71 -12.17 -12.77
C GLU A 214 -25.87 -11.92 -14.28
N ILE A 215 -26.79 -11.05 -14.69
CA ILE A 215 -26.96 -10.70 -16.12
C ILE A 215 -25.67 -10.10 -16.68
N THR A 216 -25.01 -9.22 -15.93
CA THR A 216 -23.74 -8.61 -16.35
C THR A 216 -22.63 -9.66 -16.49
N LEU A 217 -22.61 -10.65 -15.60
CA LEU A 217 -21.67 -11.77 -15.65
C LEU A 217 -21.86 -12.63 -16.89
N VAL A 218 -23.09 -13.10 -17.13
CA VAL A 218 -23.43 -13.96 -18.28
C VAL A 218 -23.16 -13.24 -19.60
N VAL A 219 -23.65 -12.00 -19.75
CA VAL A 219 -23.40 -11.20 -20.96
C VAL A 219 -21.91 -10.95 -21.14
N GLY A 220 -21.18 -10.68 -20.05
CA GLY A 220 -19.74 -10.43 -20.09
C GLY A 220 -18.92 -11.63 -20.54
N GLU A 221 -19.31 -12.83 -20.12
CA GLU A 221 -18.73 -14.10 -20.58
C GLU A 221 -19.02 -14.33 -22.07
N ASP A 222 -20.30 -14.21 -22.49
CA ASP A 222 -20.73 -14.47 -23.86
C ASP A 222 -20.01 -13.59 -24.90
N VAL A 223 -19.74 -12.32 -24.54
CA VAL A 223 -19.02 -11.37 -25.42
C VAL A 223 -17.50 -11.41 -25.22
N GLY A 224 -16.99 -12.32 -24.39
CA GLY A 224 -15.57 -12.52 -24.14
C GLY A 224 -14.88 -11.42 -23.32
N SER A 225 -15.65 -10.53 -22.69
CA SER A 225 -15.13 -9.47 -21.82
C SER A 225 -14.80 -9.97 -20.41
N ILE A 226 -15.33 -11.13 -20.02
CA ILE A 226 -14.98 -11.86 -18.81
C ILE A 226 -14.47 -13.24 -19.24
N GLY A 227 -13.22 -13.57 -18.92
CA GLY A 227 -12.65 -14.89 -19.23
C GLY A 227 -13.24 -15.99 -18.33
N SER A 228 -13.23 -17.24 -18.80
CA SER A 228 -13.87 -18.38 -18.10
C SER A 228 -13.42 -18.56 -16.65
N ASN A 229 -12.12 -18.44 -16.35
CA ASN A 229 -11.62 -18.55 -14.97
C ASN A 229 -12.13 -17.42 -14.07
N GLN A 230 -12.24 -16.21 -14.62
CA GLN A 230 -12.75 -15.05 -13.89
C GLN A 230 -14.27 -15.14 -13.70
N GLN A 231 -14.98 -15.65 -14.71
CA GLN A 231 -16.40 -15.96 -14.61
C GLN A 231 -16.64 -17.00 -13.51
N ALA A 232 -15.84 -18.07 -13.48
CA ALA A 232 -15.99 -19.13 -12.48
C ALA A 232 -15.77 -18.63 -11.05
N LEU A 233 -14.88 -17.66 -10.86
CA LEU A 233 -14.66 -16.99 -9.58
C LEU A 233 -15.82 -16.05 -9.22
N LEU A 234 -16.27 -15.21 -10.15
CA LEU A 234 -17.39 -14.30 -9.96
C LEU A 234 -18.69 -15.06 -9.67
N ALA A 235 -18.97 -16.14 -10.39
CA ALA A 235 -20.16 -16.98 -10.17
C ALA A 235 -20.18 -17.55 -8.75
N ARG A 236 -19.04 -18.07 -8.26
CA ARG A 236 -18.88 -18.53 -6.87
C ARG A 236 -19.05 -17.43 -5.84
N PHE A 237 -18.63 -16.21 -6.17
CA PHE A 237 -18.83 -15.05 -5.30
C PHE A 237 -20.31 -14.63 -5.24
N LEU A 238 -21.06 -14.74 -6.36
CA LEU A 238 -22.48 -14.42 -6.40
C LEU A 238 -23.35 -15.46 -5.69
N ASP A 239 -23.05 -16.74 -5.89
CA ASP A 239 -23.79 -17.86 -5.30
C ASP A 239 -22.83 -18.98 -4.90
N PRO A 240 -22.25 -18.97 -3.69
CA PRO A 240 -21.28 -19.96 -3.27
C PRO A 240 -21.90 -21.35 -3.05
N GLU A 241 -23.18 -21.44 -2.72
CA GLU A 241 -23.86 -22.71 -2.39
C GLU A 241 -23.96 -23.63 -3.61
N ILE A 242 -24.19 -23.06 -4.80
CA ILE A 242 -24.27 -23.82 -6.05
C ILE A 242 -22.96 -24.55 -6.39
N PHE A 243 -21.82 -24.04 -5.91
CA PHE A 243 -20.50 -24.56 -6.26
C PHE A 243 -19.83 -25.34 -5.11
N GLU A 244 -20.59 -25.75 -4.10
CA GLU A 244 -20.08 -26.60 -3.04
C GLU A 244 -19.51 -27.92 -3.60
N GLY A 245 -18.25 -28.22 -3.26
CA GLY A 245 -17.56 -29.43 -3.70
C GLY A 245 -16.96 -29.36 -5.11
N GLU A 246 -17.22 -28.31 -5.88
CA GLU A 246 -16.56 -28.08 -7.16
C GLU A 246 -15.08 -27.70 -6.96
N PRO A 247 -14.18 -28.06 -7.89
CA PRO A 247 -12.78 -27.66 -7.80
C PRO A 247 -12.66 -26.14 -7.87
N ASN A 248 -11.71 -25.59 -7.10
CA ASN A 248 -11.42 -24.16 -7.14
C ASN A 248 -10.87 -23.76 -8.51
N PRO A 249 -11.25 -22.60 -9.06
CA PRO A 249 -10.60 -22.06 -10.23
C PRO A 249 -9.10 -21.82 -9.95
N PRO A 250 -8.26 -21.83 -11.00
CA PRO A 250 -6.84 -21.53 -10.84
C PRO A 250 -6.65 -20.11 -10.27
N VAL A 251 -5.57 -19.92 -9.52
CA VAL A 251 -5.17 -18.59 -9.03
C VAL A 251 -4.85 -17.71 -10.25
N PRO A 252 -5.45 -16.51 -10.37
CA PRO A 252 -5.10 -15.57 -11.44
C PRO A 252 -3.66 -15.08 -11.33
N GLU A 253 -3.01 -14.88 -12.47
CA GLU A 253 -1.68 -14.27 -12.58
C GLU A 253 -1.77 -13.08 -13.56
N PRO A 254 -1.61 -11.82 -13.11
CA PRO A 254 -1.38 -11.40 -11.72
C PRO A 254 -2.63 -11.54 -10.83
N LEU A 255 -2.42 -11.75 -9.53
CA LEU A 255 -3.51 -11.72 -8.54
C LEU A 255 -3.91 -10.27 -8.26
N THR A 256 -5.08 -9.83 -8.74
CA THR A 256 -5.59 -8.49 -8.46
C THR A 256 -6.24 -8.40 -7.07
N PRO A 257 -6.39 -7.20 -6.47
CA PRO A 257 -7.13 -7.01 -5.23
C PRO A 257 -8.58 -7.54 -5.28
N LEU A 258 -9.25 -7.35 -6.43
CA LEU A 258 -10.59 -7.87 -6.64
C LEU A 258 -10.61 -9.40 -6.63
N ASP A 259 -9.69 -10.04 -7.36
CA ASP A 259 -9.59 -11.50 -7.39
C ASP A 259 -9.25 -12.06 -6.00
N PHE A 260 -8.33 -11.41 -5.28
CA PHE A 260 -7.98 -11.80 -3.92
C PHE A 260 -9.20 -11.77 -2.99
N LEU A 261 -9.95 -10.66 -2.97
CA LEU A 261 -11.12 -10.55 -2.11
C LEU A 261 -12.22 -11.55 -2.45
N MET A 262 -12.52 -11.75 -3.74
CA MET A 262 -13.53 -12.75 -4.14
C MET A 262 -13.13 -14.16 -3.68
N ARG A 263 -11.85 -14.48 -3.76
CA ARG A 263 -11.31 -15.74 -3.27
C ARG A 263 -11.35 -15.87 -1.75
N GLU A 264 -11.02 -14.81 -1.02
CA GLU A 264 -11.13 -14.80 0.46
C GLU A 264 -12.59 -14.96 0.90
N ALA A 265 -13.53 -14.24 0.26
CA ALA A 265 -14.96 -14.31 0.55
C ALA A 265 -15.56 -15.71 0.32
N THR A 266 -15.00 -16.47 -0.61
CA THR A 266 -15.41 -17.84 -0.95
C THR A 266 -14.58 -18.91 -0.24
N GLY A 267 -13.70 -18.53 0.70
CA GLY A 267 -12.89 -19.46 1.49
C GLY A 267 -11.83 -20.22 0.69
N MET A 268 -11.44 -19.74 -0.49
CA MET A 268 -10.42 -20.38 -1.31
C MET A 268 -9.02 -20.23 -0.71
N PRO A 269 -8.14 -21.24 -0.83
CA PRO A 269 -6.80 -21.17 -0.26
C PRO A 269 -5.99 -20.05 -0.91
N ARG A 270 -5.24 -19.28 -0.12
CA ARG A 270 -4.35 -18.24 -0.64
C ARG A 270 -3.25 -18.84 -1.53
N PRO A 271 -2.72 -18.07 -2.50
CA PRO A 271 -1.58 -18.51 -3.31
C PRO A 271 -0.37 -18.85 -2.46
N ALA A 272 0.46 -19.78 -2.93
CA ALA A 272 1.71 -20.09 -2.27
C ALA A 272 2.69 -18.91 -2.35
N GLY A 273 3.42 -18.66 -1.26
CA GLY A 273 4.43 -17.59 -1.19
C GLY A 273 3.97 -16.35 -0.44
N ALA A 274 4.80 -15.31 -0.47
CA ALA A 274 4.52 -14.07 0.21
C ALA A 274 3.64 -13.17 -0.66
N LEU A 275 2.47 -12.78 -0.15
CA LEU A 275 1.65 -11.75 -0.78
C LEU A 275 2.35 -10.38 -0.71
N PRO A 276 2.09 -9.48 -1.69
CA PRO A 276 2.52 -8.10 -1.64
C PRO A 276 2.00 -7.40 -0.38
N THR A 277 2.74 -6.41 0.10
CA THR A 277 2.49 -5.76 1.40
C THR A 277 1.08 -5.17 1.51
N ALA A 278 0.55 -4.62 0.42
CA ALA A 278 -0.81 -4.09 0.35
C ALA A 278 -1.90 -5.11 0.77
N PHE A 279 -1.75 -6.39 0.44
CA PHE A 279 -2.74 -7.43 0.75
C PHE A 279 -2.79 -7.79 2.24
N LEU A 280 -1.77 -7.41 3.02
CA LEU A 280 -1.68 -7.76 4.43
C LEU A 280 -2.67 -6.98 5.31
N HIS A 281 -3.28 -5.91 4.79
CA HIS A 281 -4.33 -5.17 5.48
C HIS A 281 -5.54 -6.03 5.84
N HIS A 282 -5.87 -7.01 4.99
CA HIS A 282 -6.94 -7.98 5.26
C HIS A 282 -6.69 -8.82 6.52
N ASP A 283 -5.42 -8.99 6.93
CA ASP A 283 -5.06 -9.75 8.13
C ASP A 283 -5.00 -8.86 9.39
N LEU A 284 -5.15 -7.54 9.28
CA LEU A 284 -5.11 -6.62 10.42
C LEU A 284 -6.42 -6.52 11.20
N VAL A 285 -7.52 -6.97 10.61
CA VAL A 285 -8.86 -6.89 11.18
C VAL A 285 -8.94 -7.63 12.51
N GLU A 286 -9.82 -7.16 13.40
CA GLU A 286 -9.90 -7.66 14.77
C GLU A 286 -10.21 -9.17 14.86
N HIS A 287 -11.00 -9.68 13.92
CA HIS A 287 -11.42 -11.08 13.87
C HIS A 287 -10.40 -12.00 13.15
N ALA A 288 -9.31 -11.45 12.62
CA ALA A 288 -8.26 -12.27 12.02
C ALA A 288 -7.55 -13.10 13.11
N PRO A 289 -7.10 -14.32 12.80
CA PRO A 289 -6.31 -15.10 13.73
C PRO A 289 -5.08 -14.32 14.21
N MET A 290 -4.83 -14.29 15.52
CA MET A 290 -3.75 -13.49 16.14
C MET A 290 -2.40 -13.66 15.42
N ARG A 291 -2.04 -14.89 15.01
CA ARG A 291 -0.79 -15.16 14.28
C ARG A 291 -0.71 -14.36 12.96
N ALA A 292 -1.81 -14.35 12.19
CA ALA A 292 -1.88 -13.65 10.91
C ALA A 292 -1.80 -12.14 11.15
N ARG A 293 -2.55 -11.63 12.14
CA ARG A 293 -2.55 -10.22 12.53
C ARG A 293 -1.18 -9.72 12.93
N VAL A 294 -0.46 -10.45 13.79
CA VAL A 294 0.91 -10.07 14.19
C VAL A 294 1.88 -10.18 13.01
N ALA A 295 1.82 -11.25 12.22
CA ALA A 295 2.71 -11.42 11.06
C ALA A 295 2.52 -10.31 10.00
N ALA A 296 1.27 -9.92 9.75
CA ALA A 296 0.92 -8.82 8.87
C ALA A 296 1.40 -7.48 9.42
N ALA A 297 1.08 -7.18 10.68
CA ALA A 297 1.48 -5.93 11.33
C ALA A 297 3.02 -5.78 11.40
N GLU A 298 3.76 -6.85 11.70
CA GLU A 298 5.24 -6.81 11.69
C GLU A 298 5.76 -6.44 10.31
N ARG A 299 5.25 -7.10 9.26
CA ARG A 299 5.68 -6.82 7.88
C ARG A 299 5.31 -5.41 7.44
N LEU A 300 4.13 -4.92 7.82
CA LEU A 300 3.66 -3.59 7.47
C LEU A 300 4.38 -2.48 8.25
N VAL A 301 4.71 -2.68 9.52
CA VAL A 301 5.56 -1.74 10.26
C VAL A 301 6.97 -1.74 9.67
N LEU A 302 7.51 -2.93 9.37
CA LEU A 302 8.82 -3.06 8.73
C LEU A 302 8.85 -2.55 7.30
N SER A 303 7.73 -2.48 6.57
CA SER A 303 7.63 -1.82 5.27
C SER A 303 7.38 -0.31 5.40
N GLY A 304 6.95 0.14 6.57
CA GLY A 304 6.51 1.51 6.80
C GLY A 304 5.14 1.78 6.18
N GLY A 305 4.29 0.77 6.05
CA GLY A 305 2.89 0.89 5.63
C GLY A 305 1.99 1.37 6.76
N VAL A 306 2.15 0.82 7.97
CA VAL A 306 1.32 1.18 9.14
C VAL A 306 2.14 1.78 10.28
N ALA A 307 1.46 2.45 11.20
CA ALA A 307 2.08 3.00 12.40
C ALA A 307 2.45 1.89 13.41
N PRO A 308 3.49 2.09 14.26
CA PRO A 308 3.87 1.11 15.27
C PRO A 308 2.73 0.66 16.19
N GLN A 309 1.81 1.57 16.51
CA GLN A 309 0.67 1.30 17.40
C GLN A 309 -0.15 0.09 16.94
N VAL A 310 -0.36 -0.04 15.62
CA VAL A 310 -1.11 -1.17 15.02
C VAL A 310 -0.45 -2.52 15.33
N LEU A 311 0.89 -2.55 15.35
CA LEU A 311 1.65 -3.75 15.71
C LEU A 311 1.53 -4.09 17.19
N PHE A 312 1.63 -3.09 18.08
CA PHE A 312 1.53 -3.35 19.51
C PHE A 312 0.10 -3.71 19.93
N GLU A 313 -0.92 -3.15 19.27
CA GLU A 313 -2.30 -3.65 19.37
C GLU A 313 -2.40 -5.13 18.95
N ALA A 314 -1.74 -5.53 17.86
CA ALA A 314 -1.72 -6.93 17.43
C ALA A 314 -1.02 -7.86 18.43
N TYR A 315 0.08 -7.43 19.05
CA TYR A 315 0.74 -8.19 20.12
C TYR A 315 -0.14 -8.33 21.37
N ARG A 316 -1.01 -7.35 21.64
CA ARG A 316 -1.95 -7.33 22.77
C ARG A 316 -3.30 -8.02 22.48
N ALA A 317 -3.51 -8.52 21.26
CA ALA A 317 -4.81 -9.03 20.82
C ALA A 317 -5.28 -10.33 21.52
N GLY A 318 -4.46 -10.94 22.37
CA GLY A 318 -4.82 -12.13 23.14
C GLY A 318 -3.62 -12.79 23.80
N ILE A 319 -3.88 -13.88 24.52
CA ILE A 319 -2.83 -14.65 25.20
C ILE A 319 -2.07 -15.50 24.15
N PRO A 320 -0.73 -15.45 24.09
CA PRO A 320 0.06 -16.28 23.19
C PRO A 320 -0.23 -17.77 23.42
N PRO A 321 -0.73 -18.51 22.41
CA PRO A 321 -1.20 -19.89 22.60
C PRO A 321 -0.07 -20.93 22.62
N ALA A 322 1.17 -20.53 22.32
CA ALA A 322 2.34 -21.39 22.26
C ALA A 322 3.61 -20.56 22.53
N SER A 323 4.76 -21.22 22.59
CA SER A 323 6.08 -20.57 22.59
C SER A 323 6.69 -20.54 21.19
N GLY A 324 7.67 -19.67 20.96
CA GLY A 324 8.45 -19.63 19.74
C GLY A 324 8.10 -18.47 18.81
N GLY A 325 9.12 -17.73 18.39
CA GLY A 325 9.05 -16.79 17.25
C GLY A 325 8.10 -15.64 17.51
N ILE A 326 6.97 -15.59 16.79
CA ILE A 326 5.94 -14.54 16.95
C ILE A 326 5.40 -14.52 18.39
N TRP A 327 5.25 -15.68 19.00
CA TRP A 327 4.65 -15.79 20.32
C TRP A 327 5.55 -15.29 21.44
N ASP A 328 6.86 -15.51 21.32
CA ASP A 328 7.83 -14.99 22.29
C ASP A 328 7.88 -13.45 22.24
N ARG A 329 7.76 -12.85 21.05
CA ARG A 329 7.65 -11.39 20.92
C ARG A 329 6.38 -10.85 21.54
N ALA A 330 5.23 -11.48 21.28
CA ALA A 330 3.97 -11.10 21.90
C ALA A 330 4.03 -11.21 23.43
N ALA A 331 4.58 -12.31 23.95
CA ALA A 331 4.75 -12.52 25.39
C ALA A 331 5.70 -11.50 26.02
N ALA A 332 6.81 -11.17 25.36
CA ALA A 332 7.76 -10.18 25.86
C ALA A 332 7.16 -8.76 25.92
N VAL A 333 6.36 -8.39 24.91
CA VAL A 333 5.60 -7.13 24.89
C VAL A 333 4.58 -7.09 26.03
N GLN A 334 3.79 -8.16 26.22
CA GLN A 334 2.81 -8.25 27.29
C GLN A 334 3.47 -8.22 28.68
N ALA A 335 4.61 -8.90 28.86
CA ALA A 335 5.35 -8.86 30.12
C ALA A 335 5.89 -7.46 30.45
N LEU A 336 6.25 -6.66 29.44
CA LEU A 336 6.62 -5.27 29.64
C LEU A 336 5.41 -4.39 29.98
N ASP A 337 4.27 -4.59 29.30
CA ASP A 337 3.02 -3.91 29.63
C ASP A 337 2.62 -4.19 31.10
N ASP A 338 2.71 -5.45 31.54
CA ASP A 338 2.42 -5.85 32.93
C ASP A 338 3.40 -5.23 33.93
N ALA A 339 4.69 -5.14 33.58
CA ALA A 339 5.71 -4.53 34.44
C ALA A 339 5.61 -3.00 34.52
N LEU A 340 4.96 -2.36 33.55
CA LEU A 340 4.67 -0.92 33.53
C LEU A 340 3.34 -0.57 34.22
N ALA A 341 2.51 -1.57 34.56
CA ALA A 341 1.23 -1.35 35.21
C ALA A 341 1.37 -0.71 36.60
N GLU A 342 0.39 0.09 36.99
CA GLU A 342 0.39 0.72 38.30
C GLU A 342 0.40 -0.32 39.43
N GLY A 343 1.34 -0.19 40.37
CA GLY A 343 1.51 -1.11 41.49
C GLY A 343 2.27 -2.41 41.14
N ALA A 344 2.80 -2.54 39.92
CA ALA A 344 3.71 -3.63 39.57
C ALA A 344 5.01 -3.56 40.39
N ASP A 345 5.67 -4.71 40.56
CA ASP A 345 6.97 -4.80 41.23
C ASP A 345 8.07 -4.12 40.38
N PRO A 346 8.72 -3.05 40.86
CA PRO A 346 9.79 -2.37 40.13
C PRO A 346 10.94 -3.29 39.71
N ALA A 347 11.16 -4.40 40.42
CA ALA A 347 12.19 -5.37 40.08
C ALA A 347 11.93 -6.11 38.74
N LEU A 348 10.68 -6.13 38.27
CA LEU A 348 10.29 -6.81 37.02
C LEU A 348 10.54 -5.95 35.77
N LEU A 349 10.58 -4.63 35.92
CA LEU A 349 10.64 -3.69 34.80
C LEU A 349 11.95 -3.81 34.00
N GLY A 350 13.10 -3.91 34.66
CA GLY A 350 14.40 -4.08 34.02
C GLY A 350 14.49 -5.34 33.13
N PRO A 351 14.22 -6.53 33.69
CA PRO A 351 14.17 -7.77 32.91
C PRO A 351 13.15 -7.74 31.77
N ALA A 352 11.96 -7.19 31.99
CA ALA A 352 10.92 -7.10 30.97
C ALA A 352 11.33 -6.18 29.81
N LEU A 353 11.94 -5.01 30.10
CA LEU A 353 12.49 -4.11 29.09
C LEU A 353 13.54 -4.82 28.23
N LEU A 354 14.50 -5.51 28.87
CA LEU A 354 15.55 -6.21 28.15
C LEU A 354 14.99 -7.35 27.27
N GLY A 355 14.03 -8.12 27.79
CA GLY A 355 13.38 -9.19 27.05
C GLY A 355 12.61 -8.68 25.83
N ALA A 356 11.82 -7.61 25.98
CA ALA A 356 11.07 -7.00 24.88
C ALA A 356 12.00 -6.37 23.83
N GLU A 357 13.02 -5.63 24.26
CA GLU A 357 13.99 -5.00 23.36
C GLU A 357 14.77 -6.03 22.55
N GLU A 358 15.25 -7.11 23.18
CA GLU A 358 15.98 -8.17 22.49
C GLU A 358 15.09 -8.87 21.46
N ALA A 359 13.85 -9.21 21.84
CA ALA A 359 12.91 -9.92 20.98
C ALA A 359 12.52 -9.11 19.74
N LEU A 360 12.34 -7.78 19.89
CA LEU A 360 11.99 -6.88 18.80
C LEU A 360 13.20 -6.47 17.96
N ARG A 361 14.37 -6.29 18.57
CA ARG A 361 15.63 -6.04 17.87
C ARG A 361 16.01 -7.19 16.94
N ALA A 362 15.81 -8.43 17.38
CA ALA A 362 16.04 -9.60 16.52
C ALA A 362 15.23 -9.59 15.22
N ARG A 363 14.18 -8.75 15.14
CA ARG A 363 13.30 -8.60 13.97
C ARG A 363 13.45 -7.26 13.24
N GLY A 364 14.32 -6.36 13.71
CA GLY A 364 14.47 -5.00 13.16
C GLY A 364 13.35 -4.04 13.56
N LEU A 365 12.71 -4.28 14.71
CA LEU A 365 11.58 -3.51 15.22
C LEU A 365 11.98 -2.54 16.35
N GLU A 366 13.26 -2.22 16.52
CA GLU A 366 13.79 -1.40 17.62
C GLU A 366 13.18 0.00 17.62
N VAL A 367 13.05 0.61 16.43
CA VAL A 367 12.48 1.95 16.30
C VAL A 367 10.97 1.93 16.55
N ALA A 368 10.27 0.86 16.17
CA ALA A 368 8.85 0.71 16.47
C ALA A 368 8.65 0.56 17.99
N PHE A 369 9.46 -0.28 18.63
CA PHE A 369 9.49 -0.45 20.07
C PHE A 369 9.73 0.87 20.80
N ALA A 370 10.76 1.61 20.42
CA ALA A 370 11.08 2.89 21.02
C ALA A 370 9.96 3.92 20.87
N ARG A 371 9.33 3.99 19.69
CA ARG A 371 8.20 4.92 19.46
C ARG A 371 6.96 4.58 20.29
N GLU A 372 6.73 3.32 20.59
CA GLU A 372 5.60 2.89 21.42
C GLU A 372 5.88 3.13 22.90
N TYR A 373 7.04 2.70 23.39
CA TYR A 373 7.30 2.60 24.82
C TYR A 373 8.08 3.78 25.42
N ALA A 374 8.82 4.57 24.64
CA ALA A 374 9.67 5.62 25.21
C ALA A 374 8.90 6.60 26.13
N PRO A 375 7.68 7.06 25.80
CA PRO A 375 6.93 7.94 26.69
C PRO A 375 6.67 7.31 28.07
N ALA A 376 6.20 6.05 28.09
CA ALA A 376 5.93 5.34 29.35
C ALA A 376 7.23 5.03 30.13
N LEU A 377 8.31 4.66 29.42
CA LEU A 377 9.61 4.39 30.04
C LEU A 377 10.28 5.67 30.57
N ALA A 378 9.99 6.83 30.00
CA ALA A 378 10.56 8.12 30.44
C ALA A 378 10.04 8.55 31.82
N ASP A 379 8.82 8.15 32.16
CA ASP A 379 8.13 8.48 33.41
C ASP A 379 8.27 7.39 34.50
N ALA A 380 8.77 6.20 34.13
CA ALA A 380 8.95 5.10 35.07
C ALA A 380 10.11 5.32 36.06
N ASP A 381 10.02 4.70 37.24
CA ASP A 381 11.12 4.70 38.20
C ASP A 381 12.14 3.61 37.85
N TRP A 382 13.37 4.04 37.59
CA TRP A 382 14.52 3.19 37.27
C TRP A 382 15.53 3.12 38.41
N SER A 383 15.10 3.42 39.64
CA SER A 383 15.94 3.31 40.84
C SER A 383 16.48 1.88 40.98
N GLY A 384 17.82 1.75 40.94
CA GLY A 384 18.49 0.45 41.01
C GLY A 384 18.82 -0.22 39.67
N LEU A 385 18.46 0.39 38.52
CA LEU A 385 18.87 -0.10 37.20
C LEU A 385 20.37 0.10 37.00
N ASP A 386 21.14 -0.96 36.69
CA ASP A 386 22.58 -0.91 36.50
C ASP A 386 23.06 -1.41 35.14
N GLY A 387 24.33 -1.09 34.82
CA GLY A 387 25.06 -1.57 33.65
C GLY A 387 24.29 -1.51 32.32
N ALA A 388 24.17 -2.67 31.68
CA ALA A 388 23.63 -2.82 30.33
C ALA A 388 22.14 -2.46 30.21
N ALA A 389 21.34 -2.62 31.27
CA ALA A 389 19.92 -2.27 31.23
C ALA A 389 19.72 -0.76 31.10
N ARG A 390 20.57 0.03 31.76
CA ARG A 390 20.57 1.49 31.65
C ARG A 390 20.97 1.97 30.27
N GLU A 391 22.02 1.38 29.68
CA GLU A 391 22.44 1.70 28.30
C GLU A 391 21.32 1.43 27.29
N ARG A 392 20.61 0.30 27.44
CA ARG A 392 19.48 -0.06 26.58
C ARG A 392 18.31 0.90 26.73
N LEU A 393 17.95 1.25 27.96
CA LEU A 393 16.91 2.24 28.22
C LEU A 393 17.25 3.59 27.57
N VAL A 394 18.48 4.08 27.74
CA VAL A 394 18.91 5.35 27.14
C VAL A 394 18.79 5.30 25.62
N ALA A 395 19.23 4.21 24.98
CA ALA A 395 19.08 4.04 23.53
C ALA A 395 17.60 4.05 23.10
N VAL A 396 16.72 3.35 23.82
CA VAL A 396 15.27 3.32 23.54
C VAL A 396 14.66 4.71 23.67
N LEU A 397 14.98 5.45 24.73
CA LEU A 397 14.49 6.81 24.94
C LEU A 397 14.94 7.76 23.83
N LEU A 398 16.21 7.69 23.40
CA LEU A 398 16.72 8.50 22.29
C LEU A 398 16.02 8.17 20.97
N LEU A 399 15.83 6.89 20.65
CA LEU A 399 15.13 6.46 19.44
C LEU A 399 13.65 6.85 19.45
N GLY A 400 13.03 6.93 20.63
CA GLY A 400 11.64 7.35 20.81
C GLY A 400 11.44 8.86 20.84
N GLY A 401 12.51 9.66 20.87
CA GLY A 401 12.44 11.13 20.93
C GLY A 401 12.45 11.71 22.34
N GLU A 402 12.63 10.89 23.37
CA GLU A 402 12.68 11.28 24.78
C GLU A 402 14.09 11.69 25.23
N ALA A 403 14.75 12.54 24.44
CA ALA A 403 16.12 12.99 24.69
C ALA A 403 16.33 13.62 26.08
N PRO A 404 15.40 14.43 26.64
CA PRO A 404 15.56 14.94 28.00
C PRO A 404 15.59 13.85 29.07
N ALA A 405 14.78 12.78 28.91
CA ALA A 405 14.76 11.66 29.83
C ALA A 405 16.04 10.81 29.70
N ALA A 406 16.46 10.54 28.47
CA ALA A 406 17.72 9.88 28.17
C ALA A 406 18.92 10.58 28.81
N ALA A 407 19.01 11.91 28.69
CA ALA A 407 20.08 12.70 29.26
C ALA A 407 20.11 12.63 30.80
N ARG A 408 18.94 12.64 31.46
CA ARG A 408 18.86 12.47 32.93
C ARG A 408 19.38 11.10 33.38
N LEU A 409 19.05 10.05 32.64
CA LEU A 409 19.45 8.68 32.96
C LEU A 409 20.92 8.37 32.66
N ALA A 410 21.50 9.04 31.65
CA ALA A 410 22.92 8.88 31.30
C ALA A 410 23.88 9.43 32.37
N GLY A 411 23.44 10.42 33.16
CA GLY A 411 24.26 11.06 34.20
C GLY A 411 25.44 11.89 33.66
N GLU A 412 26.29 12.40 34.57
CA GLU A 412 27.40 13.31 34.22
C GLU A 412 28.62 12.61 33.58
N ALA A 413 28.74 11.29 33.71
CA ALA A 413 29.82 10.49 33.14
C ALA A 413 29.27 9.24 32.43
N PRO A 414 28.64 9.41 31.25
CA PRO A 414 28.14 8.27 30.50
C PRO A 414 29.30 7.39 30.03
N ASP A 415 29.04 6.09 29.90
CA ASP A 415 29.95 5.17 29.23
C ASP A 415 30.21 5.62 27.77
N ALA A 416 31.18 4.99 27.10
CA ALA A 416 31.58 5.40 25.75
C ALA A 416 30.46 5.25 24.71
N PHE A 417 29.57 4.27 24.88
CA PHE A 417 28.46 4.01 23.96
C PHE A 417 27.37 5.08 24.13
N THR A 418 26.97 5.34 25.38
CA THR A 418 26.01 6.38 25.73
C THR A 418 26.50 7.78 25.30
N ARG A 419 27.81 8.07 25.45
CA ARG A 419 28.42 9.31 24.95
C ARG A 419 28.41 9.47 23.43
N THR A 420 28.29 8.39 22.67
CA THR A 420 28.22 8.43 21.20
C THR A 420 26.77 8.62 20.73
N LEU A 421 25.80 8.24 21.56
CA LEU A 421 24.37 8.35 21.26
C LEU A 421 23.78 9.72 21.61
N LEU A 422 24.28 10.36 22.66
CA LEU A 422 23.98 11.76 23.02
C LEU A 422 24.76 12.73 22.14
#